data_AF-A0A8T8SBR2-F1
#
_entry.id   AF-A0A8T8SBR2-F1
#
_cell.length_a   1.000
_cell.length_b   1.000
_cell.length_c   1.000
_cell.angle_alpha   90.00
_cell.angle_beta   90.00
_cell.angle_gamma   90.00
#
_symmetry.space_group_name_H-M   'P 1'
#
loop_
_entity.id
_entity.type
_entity.pdbx_description
1 polymer ?
#
loop_
_entity_poly.entity_id
_entity_poly.type
_entity_poly.pdbx_seq_one_letter_code
_entity_poly.pdbx_strand_id
1 'polypeptide(L)'
;MIDCSTTELSAIRQAFPGPLTPDVFFCDWHMLKAVTASSKLKVKGEGNYPKGALRIQDNQKAQKEARSDFLLLMNAHDPQSFDEELRKFMERWRRCEDWTTYIQTFWVPYKKMWARAWRQQPHKGVNTNNYIESWHNQLKTLYLGLMRKQGVDVLLWFLLRQCLQDYHTSEL
;
A
#
# COMPACT_ATOMS: atom_id res chain seq x y z
N MET A 1 9.61 -4.37 2.36
CA MET A 1 8.43 -3.62 1.87
C MET A 1 7.38 -4.60 1.41
N ILE A 2 6.12 -4.39 1.76
CA ILE A 2 5.03 -5.34 1.52
C ILE A 2 3.80 -4.64 0.94
N ASP A 3 2.79 -5.40 0.54
CA ASP A 3 1.48 -4.83 0.24
C ASP A 3 0.86 -4.18 1.49
N CYS A 4 -0.20 -3.40 1.35
CA CYS A 4 -0.96 -2.87 2.50
C CYS A 4 -1.80 -3.98 3.18
N SER A 5 -1.14 -5.06 3.61
CA SER A 5 -1.69 -6.30 4.17
C SER A 5 -1.31 -6.45 5.64
N THR A 6 -2.30 -6.38 6.52
CA THR A 6 -2.11 -6.57 7.97
C THR A 6 -1.83 -8.04 8.31
N THR A 7 -2.35 -8.98 7.52
CA THR A 7 -2.05 -10.41 7.65
C THR A 7 -0.58 -10.69 7.38
N GLU A 8 -0.03 -10.12 6.31
CA GLU A 8 1.39 -10.27 5.97
C GLU A 8 2.29 -9.62 7.04
N LEU A 9 1.93 -8.43 7.52
CA LEU A 9 2.62 -7.78 8.64
C LEU A 9 2.64 -8.66 9.90
N SER A 10 1.51 -9.28 10.25
CA SER A 10 1.41 -10.16 11.41
C SER A 10 2.26 -11.42 11.25
N ALA A 11 2.25 -12.03 10.07
CA ALA A 11 3.06 -13.20 9.76
C ALA A 11 4.56 -12.89 9.87
N ILE A 12 5.03 -11.76 9.33
CA ILE A 12 6.43 -11.33 9.43
C ILE A 12 6.84 -11.14 10.89
N ARG A 13 6.01 -10.46 11.69
CA ARG A 13 6.31 -10.23 13.12
C ARG A 13 6.37 -11.52 13.93
N GLN A 14 5.55 -12.51 13.58
CA GLN A 14 5.57 -13.83 14.23
C GLN A 14 6.79 -14.66 13.80
N ALA A 15 7.17 -14.61 12.52
CA ALA A 15 8.31 -15.36 12.00
C ALA A 15 9.67 -14.80 12.45
N PHE A 16 9.74 -13.48 12.67
CA PHE A 16 10.96 -12.78 13.06
C PHE A 16 10.75 -12.03 14.39
N PRO A 17 10.71 -12.75 15.53
CA PRO A 17 10.66 -12.10 16.83
C PRO A 17 11.95 -11.33 17.14
N GLY A 18 11.89 -10.43 18.13
CA GLY A 18 13.03 -9.62 18.54
C GLY A 18 14.23 -10.49 18.97
N PRO A 19 15.48 -10.07 18.70
CA PRO A 19 15.91 -8.76 18.17
C PRO A 19 15.93 -8.65 16.63
N LEU A 20 15.51 -9.69 15.90
CA LEU A 20 15.61 -9.77 14.44
C LEU A 20 14.39 -9.22 13.69
N THR A 21 13.48 -8.54 14.39
CA THR A 21 12.25 -8.03 13.79
C THR A 21 12.57 -6.95 12.75
N PRO A 22 12.26 -7.18 11.46
CA PRO A 22 12.57 -6.21 10.43
C PRO A 22 11.61 -5.01 10.50
N ASP A 23 12.10 -3.84 10.08
CA ASP A 23 11.23 -2.72 9.75
C ASP A 23 10.38 -3.05 8.52
N VAL A 24 9.06 -2.92 8.66
CA VAL A 24 8.10 -3.22 7.60
C VAL A 24 7.47 -1.93 7.10
N PHE A 25 7.61 -1.67 5.80
CA PHE A 25 6.99 -0.54 5.11
C PHE A 25 5.97 -1.02 4.08
N PHE A 26 4.90 -0.25 3.89
CA PHE A 26 3.93 -0.49 2.82
C PHE A 26 4.43 0.05 1.48
N CYS A 27 4.08 -0.69 0.42
CA CYS A 27 4.29 -0.30 -0.96
C CYS A 27 3.40 0.90 -1.31
N ASP A 28 4.01 1.97 -1.80
CA ASP A 28 3.31 3.19 -2.20
C ASP A 28 2.26 2.92 -3.28
N TRP A 29 2.59 2.06 -4.25
CA TRP A 29 1.68 1.78 -5.37
C TRP A 29 0.38 1.12 -4.86
N HIS A 30 0.51 0.09 -4.03
CA HIS A 30 -0.65 -0.61 -3.45
C HIS A 30 -1.48 0.28 -2.55
N MET A 31 -0.82 1.10 -1.72
CA MET A 31 -1.50 2.08 -0.89
C MET A 31 -2.28 3.08 -1.76
N LEU A 32 -1.62 3.72 -2.73
CA LEU A 32 -2.27 4.72 -3.59
C LEU A 32 -3.39 4.10 -4.44
N LYS A 33 -3.25 2.84 -4.85
CA LYS A 33 -4.31 2.08 -5.52
C LYS A 33 -5.51 1.86 -4.60
N ALA A 34 -5.30 1.44 -3.35
CA ALA A 34 -6.35 1.24 -2.36
C ALA A 34 -7.07 2.55 -1.98
N VAL A 35 -6.30 3.63 -1.78
CA VAL A 35 -6.80 4.99 -1.53
C VAL A 35 -7.62 5.49 -2.72
N THR A 36 -7.14 5.29 -3.95
CA THR A 36 -7.87 5.68 -5.18
C THR A 36 -9.16 4.89 -5.34
N ALA A 37 -9.16 3.59 -5.05
CA ALA A 37 -10.38 2.79 -5.10
C ALA A 37 -11.38 3.24 -4.03
N SER A 38 -10.90 3.51 -2.81
CA SER A 38 -11.75 3.98 -1.72
C SER A 38 -12.30 5.39 -1.95
N SER A 39 -11.53 6.31 -2.53
CA SER A 39 -12.02 7.66 -2.81
C SER A 39 -13.20 7.64 -3.79
N LYS A 40 -13.15 6.79 -4.82
CA LYS A 40 -14.28 6.60 -5.76
C LYS A 40 -15.57 6.14 -5.08
N LEU A 41 -15.46 5.39 -3.98
CA LEU A 41 -16.61 4.86 -3.24
C LEU A 41 -17.12 5.83 -2.19
N LYS A 42 -16.21 6.54 -1.51
CA LYS A 42 -16.46 7.27 -0.27
C LYS A 42 -16.46 8.80 -0.43
N VAL A 43 -15.89 9.32 -1.52
CA VAL A 43 -15.89 10.75 -1.85
C VAL A 43 -16.94 11.00 -2.93
N LYS A 44 -18.06 11.59 -2.50
CA LYS A 44 -19.16 11.99 -3.37
C LYS A 44 -19.47 13.45 -3.08
N GLY A 45 -18.79 14.34 -3.81
CA GLY A 45 -19.08 15.76 -3.80
C GLY A 45 -18.49 16.62 -2.71
N GLU A 46 -17.83 17.69 -3.12
CA GLU A 46 -17.72 18.91 -2.32
C GLU A 46 -18.77 19.91 -2.82
N GLY A 47 -19.61 20.40 -1.92
CA GLY A 47 -20.68 21.36 -2.23
C GLY A 47 -22.00 20.98 -1.55
N ASN A 48 -22.90 21.95 -1.37
CA ASN A 48 -24.19 21.85 -0.64
C ASN A 48 -25.23 20.89 -1.28
N TYR A 49 -24.82 19.87 -2.03
CA TYR A 49 -25.73 19.01 -2.77
C TYR A 49 -25.94 17.67 -2.05
N PRO A 50 -27.19 17.23 -1.82
CA PRO A 50 -27.48 15.97 -1.17
C PRO A 50 -26.97 14.78 -1.98
N LYS A 51 -26.75 13.64 -1.28
CA LYS A 51 -26.40 12.33 -1.86
C LYS A 51 -27.26 12.07 -3.11
N GLY A 52 -26.64 12.14 -4.29
CA GLY A 52 -27.29 11.81 -5.57
C GLY A 52 -27.28 12.90 -6.65
N ALA A 53 -26.82 14.13 -6.37
CA ALA A 53 -26.99 15.25 -7.31
C ALA A 53 -25.69 16.02 -7.63
N LEU A 54 -24.60 15.32 -7.96
CA LEU A 54 -23.44 15.98 -8.56
C LEU A 54 -23.11 15.38 -9.92
N ARG A 55 -22.73 16.25 -10.85
CA ARG A 55 -22.32 15.82 -12.19
C ARG A 55 -21.13 14.88 -12.03
N ILE A 56 -21.02 13.90 -12.93
CA ILE A 56 -19.92 12.93 -12.94
C ILE A 56 -18.56 13.65 -12.82
N GLN A 57 -18.42 14.82 -13.48
CA GLN A 57 -17.22 15.65 -13.44
C GLN A 57 -16.88 16.20 -12.05
N ASP A 58 -17.87 16.63 -11.27
CA ASP A 58 -17.66 17.18 -9.92
C ASP A 58 -17.18 16.09 -8.96
N ASN A 59 -17.74 14.88 -9.08
CA ASN A 59 -17.28 13.72 -8.31
C ASN A 59 -15.84 13.33 -8.67
N GLN A 60 -15.52 13.31 -9.96
CA GLN A 60 -14.15 13.03 -10.42
C GLN A 60 -13.16 14.08 -9.91
N LYS A 61 -13.55 15.36 -9.91
CA LYS A 61 -12.74 16.45 -9.37
C LYS A 61 -12.49 16.26 -7.87
N ALA A 62 -13.53 16.06 -7.07
CA ALA A 62 -13.39 15.83 -5.64
C ALA A 62 -12.53 14.59 -5.33
N GLN A 63 -12.69 13.50 -6.07
CA GLN A 63 -11.87 12.28 -5.91
C GLN A 63 -10.39 12.52 -6.24
N LYS A 64 -10.11 13.36 -7.25
CA LYS A 64 -8.73 13.75 -7.60
C LYS A 64 -8.12 14.61 -6.51
N GLU A 65 -8.88 15.57 -5.96
CA GLU A 65 -8.45 16.43 -4.85
C GLU A 65 -8.20 15.61 -3.58
N ALA A 66 -9.10 14.69 -3.21
CA ALA A 66 -8.93 13.81 -2.05
C ALA A 66 -7.65 12.96 -2.15
N ARG A 67 -7.33 12.47 -3.36
CA ARG A 67 -6.07 11.77 -3.61
C ARG A 67 -4.87 12.70 -3.52
N SER A 68 -4.98 13.92 -4.04
CA SER A 68 -3.91 14.92 -3.96
C SER A 68 -3.59 15.27 -2.52
N ASP A 69 -4.61 15.49 -1.68
CA ASP A 69 -4.41 15.79 -0.27
C ASP A 69 -3.83 14.59 0.49
N PHE A 70 -4.22 13.36 0.13
CA PHE A 70 -3.59 12.16 0.69
C PHE A 70 -2.09 12.06 0.31
N LEU A 71 -1.72 12.49 -0.90
CA LEU A 71 -0.31 12.56 -1.31
C LEU A 71 0.48 13.59 -0.48
N LEU A 72 -0.15 14.67 -0.03
CA LEU A 72 0.48 15.62 0.90
C LEU A 72 0.78 14.95 2.24
N LEU A 73 -0.17 14.18 2.79
CA LEU A 73 0.07 13.37 4.00
C LEU A 73 1.22 12.39 3.80
N MET A 74 1.21 11.66 2.68
CA MET A 74 2.24 10.66 2.38
C MET A 74 3.63 11.29 2.32
N ASN A 75 3.76 12.48 1.73
CA ASN A 75 5.03 13.16 1.51
C ASN A 75 5.38 14.19 2.59
N ALA A 76 4.63 14.23 3.69
CA ALA A 76 4.99 15.06 4.84
C ALA A 76 6.43 14.78 5.29
N HIS A 77 7.19 15.84 5.52
CA HIS A 77 8.65 15.77 5.73
C HIS A 77 9.02 15.20 7.11
N ASP A 78 8.25 15.58 8.12
CA ASP A 78 8.46 15.23 9.53
C ASP A 78 7.12 15.00 10.25
N PRO A 79 7.14 14.40 11.47
CA PRO A 79 5.92 14.10 12.20
C PRO A 79 5.01 15.31 12.47
N GLN A 80 5.57 16.49 12.70
CA GLN A 80 4.80 17.70 12.96
C GLN A 80 4.07 18.17 11.70
N SER A 81 4.77 18.18 10.56
CA SER A 81 4.16 18.49 9.27
C SER A 81 3.07 17.48 8.90
N PHE A 82 3.25 16.20 9.24
CA PHE A 82 2.23 15.18 9.01
C PHE A 82 0.96 15.45 9.82
N ASP A 83 1.10 15.74 11.12
CA ASP A 83 -0.06 15.95 11.99
C ASP A 83 -0.83 17.24 11.58
N GLU A 84 -0.12 18.27 11.09
CA GLU A 84 -0.73 19.48 10.53
C GLU A 84 -1.46 19.22 9.21
N GLU A 85 -0.87 18.48 8.27
CA GLU A 85 -1.54 18.08 7.03
C GLU A 85 -2.74 17.16 7.33
N LEU A 86 -2.64 16.28 8.32
CA LEU A 86 -3.76 15.42 8.75
C LEU A 86 -4.91 16.27 9.28
N ARG A 87 -4.63 17.29 10.09
CA ARG A 87 -5.65 18.21 10.60
C ARG A 87 -6.36 18.94 9.46
N LYS A 88 -5.61 19.47 8.48
CA LYS A 88 -6.19 20.12 7.29
C LYS A 88 -7.04 19.16 6.47
N PHE A 89 -6.54 17.94 6.26
CA PHE A 89 -7.24 16.87 5.54
C PHE A 89 -8.57 16.54 6.20
N MET A 90 -8.57 16.30 7.52
CA MET A 90 -9.76 15.91 8.26
C MET A 90 -10.82 17.02 8.30
N GLU A 91 -10.40 18.29 8.40
CA GLU A 91 -11.34 19.42 8.35
C GLU A 91 -11.93 19.61 6.95
N ARG A 92 -11.09 19.58 5.90
CA ARG A 92 -11.56 19.73 4.51
C ARG A 92 -12.60 18.67 4.16
N TRP A 93 -12.29 17.42 4.48
CA TRP A 93 -13.13 16.27 4.12
C TRP A 93 -14.17 15.92 5.17
N ARG A 94 -14.39 16.76 6.20
CA ARG A 94 -15.29 16.48 7.34
C ARG A 94 -16.70 16.03 6.92
N ARG A 95 -17.21 16.57 5.80
CA ARG A 95 -18.54 16.23 5.25
C ARG A 95 -18.60 14.86 4.57
N CYS A 96 -17.46 14.26 4.24
CA CYS A 96 -17.35 12.90 3.72
C CYS A 96 -16.95 11.95 4.86
N GLU A 97 -17.87 11.69 5.78
CA GLU A 97 -17.60 10.90 6.99
C GLU A 97 -17.02 9.50 6.68
N ASP A 98 -17.58 8.78 5.70
CA ASP A 98 -17.05 7.49 5.28
C ASP A 98 -15.56 7.57 4.87
N TRP A 99 -15.18 8.68 4.23
CA TRP A 99 -13.81 8.92 3.77
C TRP A 99 -12.87 9.27 4.93
N THR A 100 -13.26 10.19 5.81
CA THR A 100 -12.44 10.58 6.96
C THR A 100 -12.31 9.43 7.96
N THR A 101 -13.39 8.68 8.22
CA THR A 101 -13.34 7.44 9.01
C THR A 101 -12.38 6.44 8.38
N TYR A 102 -12.47 6.19 7.07
CA TYR A 102 -11.56 5.26 6.39
C TYR A 102 -10.07 5.65 6.57
N ILE A 103 -9.73 6.92 6.39
CA ILE A 103 -8.35 7.40 6.60
C ILE A 103 -7.93 7.24 8.06
N GLN A 104 -8.78 7.68 9.00
CA GLN A 104 -8.48 7.67 10.43
C GLN A 104 -8.33 6.26 11.00
N THR A 105 -9.14 5.31 10.57
CA THR A 105 -9.13 3.95 11.12
C THR A 105 -8.15 3.03 10.41
N PHE A 106 -7.95 3.21 9.09
CA PHE A 106 -7.15 2.27 8.31
C PHE A 106 -5.73 2.76 8.04
N TRP A 107 -5.50 4.05 7.82
CA TRP A 107 -4.18 4.55 7.42
C TRP A 107 -3.41 5.20 8.55
N VAL A 108 -4.06 6.04 9.37
CA VAL A 108 -3.40 6.76 10.47
C VAL A 108 -2.71 5.82 11.49
N PRO A 109 -3.27 4.67 11.91
CA PRO A 109 -2.59 3.77 12.85
C PRO A 109 -1.27 3.21 12.31
N TYR A 110 -1.15 3.11 10.99
CA TYR A 110 0.04 2.61 10.30
C TYR A 110 0.91 3.74 9.72
N LYS A 111 0.73 5.01 10.12
CA LYS A 111 1.44 6.17 9.54
C LYS A 111 2.96 5.99 9.44
N LYS A 112 3.57 5.34 10.44
CA LYS A 112 5.00 5.05 10.47
C LYS A 112 5.48 4.12 9.33
N MET A 113 4.59 3.32 8.76
CA MET A 113 4.91 2.32 7.73
C MET A 113 4.81 2.86 6.30
N TRP A 114 4.16 4.02 6.09
CA TRP A 114 3.90 4.53 4.73
C TRP A 114 4.27 6.01 4.54
N ALA A 115 4.11 6.86 5.56
CA ALA A 115 4.42 8.28 5.44
C ALA A 115 5.92 8.54 5.50
N ARG A 116 6.40 9.49 4.67
CA ARG A 116 7.82 9.84 4.56
C ARG A 116 8.42 10.38 5.85
N ALA A 117 7.62 11.08 6.65
CA ALA A 117 7.97 11.57 7.98
C ALA A 117 8.64 10.53 8.90
N TRP A 118 8.37 9.23 8.73
CA TRP A 118 8.98 8.14 9.51
C TRP A 118 9.88 7.20 8.69
N ARG A 119 9.98 7.41 7.37
CA ARG A 119 10.72 6.52 6.44
C ARG A 119 12.08 7.09 6.04
N GLN A 120 12.78 7.77 6.96
CA GLN A 120 14.06 8.42 6.66
C GLN A 120 15.26 7.46 6.54
N GLN A 121 15.07 6.16 6.80
CA GLN A 121 16.10 5.11 6.80
C GLN A 121 16.26 4.41 5.42
N PRO A 122 17.36 3.66 5.17
CA PRO A 122 17.93 3.43 3.84
C PRO A 122 17.21 2.31 3.09
N HIS A 123 16.00 2.60 2.61
CA HIS A 123 15.38 1.82 1.54
C HIS A 123 15.92 2.20 0.15
N LYS A 124 17.01 2.99 0.06
CA LYS A 124 17.66 3.47 -1.18
C LYS A 124 16.67 4.05 -2.21
N GLY A 125 15.58 4.66 -1.76
CA GLY A 125 14.52 5.19 -2.63
C GLY A 125 13.54 4.14 -3.20
N VAL A 126 13.64 2.88 -2.77
CA VAL A 126 12.71 1.80 -3.16
C VAL A 126 11.40 1.94 -2.40
N ASN A 127 10.42 2.53 -3.07
CA ASN A 127 9.09 2.82 -2.52
C ASN A 127 7.99 1.85 -2.98
N THR A 128 8.36 0.89 -3.81
CA THR A 128 7.45 -0.12 -4.36
C THR A 128 8.03 -1.52 -4.18
N ASN A 129 7.15 -2.53 -4.18
CA ASN A 129 7.55 -3.94 -4.21
C ASN A 129 7.66 -4.49 -5.64
N ASN A 130 7.73 -3.63 -6.66
CA ASN A 130 7.73 -4.01 -8.08
C ASN A 130 8.76 -5.09 -8.43
N TYR A 131 9.94 -5.06 -7.80
CA TYR A 131 10.97 -6.09 -8.02
C TYR A 131 10.49 -7.48 -7.59
N ILE A 132 9.90 -7.57 -6.39
CA ILE A 132 9.32 -8.80 -5.86
C ILE A 132 8.13 -9.24 -6.70
N GLU A 133 7.27 -8.32 -7.12
CA GLU A 133 6.13 -8.64 -7.99
C GLU A 133 6.57 -9.16 -9.36
N SER A 134 7.60 -8.55 -9.96
CA SER A 134 8.18 -9.00 -11.22
C SER A 134 8.76 -10.41 -11.10
N TRP A 135 9.49 -10.68 -10.01
CA TRP A 135 10.00 -12.01 -9.73
C TRP A 135 8.87 -13.04 -9.50
N HIS A 136 7.83 -12.67 -8.74
CA HIS A 136 6.64 -13.52 -8.59
C HIS A 136 5.95 -13.80 -9.92
N ASN A 137 5.93 -12.83 -10.83
CA ASN A 137 5.40 -13.06 -12.17
C ASN A 137 6.25 -14.09 -12.93
N GLN A 138 7.58 -13.97 -12.91
CA GLN A 138 8.48 -14.97 -13.51
C GLN A 138 8.28 -16.36 -12.89
N LEU A 139 8.21 -16.45 -11.56
CA LEU A 139 7.91 -17.70 -10.86
C LEU A 139 6.60 -18.33 -11.37
N LYS A 140 5.55 -17.52 -11.49
CA LYS A 140 4.23 -17.98 -11.96
C LYS A 140 4.24 -18.40 -13.43
N THR A 141 4.89 -17.63 -14.29
CA THR A 141 4.83 -17.85 -15.74
C THR A 141 5.81 -18.92 -16.22
N LEU A 142 7.05 -18.91 -15.70
CA LEU A 142 8.13 -19.74 -16.21
C LEU A 142 8.19 -21.10 -15.51
N TYR A 143 8.02 -21.11 -14.19
CA TYR A 143 8.17 -22.35 -13.39
C TYR A 143 6.82 -23.01 -13.13
N LEU A 144 5.85 -22.23 -12.63
CA LEU A 144 4.54 -22.77 -12.24
C LEU A 144 3.56 -22.88 -13.41
N GLY A 145 3.89 -22.40 -14.62
CA GLY A 145 3.02 -22.49 -15.79
C GLY A 145 1.60 -21.93 -15.59
N LEU A 146 1.45 -20.89 -14.76
CA LEU A 146 0.16 -20.32 -14.34
C LEU A 146 -0.81 -21.33 -13.69
N MET A 147 -0.27 -22.43 -13.15
CA MET A 147 -1.07 -23.45 -12.47
C MET A 147 -1.89 -22.83 -11.32
N ARG A 148 -3.16 -23.26 -11.21
CA ARG A 148 -4.05 -22.84 -10.12
C ARG A 148 -3.50 -23.32 -8.77
N LYS A 149 -3.97 -22.70 -7.67
CA LYS A 149 -3.58 -22.96 -6.27
C LYS A 149 -3.06 -24.40 -6.05
N GLN A 150 -1.74 -24.52 -5.91
CA GLN A 150 -1.06 -25.76 -5.59
C GLN A 150 -0.84 -25.88 -4.09
N GLY A 151 -0.61 -27.11 -3.63
CA GLY A 151 -0.12 -27.36 -2.28
C GLY A 151 1.24 -26.70 -2.03
N VAL A 152 1.56 -26.46 -0.76
CA VAL A 152 2.83 -25.84 -0.37
C VAL A 152 4.04 -26.72 -0.73
N ASP A 153 3.84 -28.04 -0.73
CA ASP A 153 4.80 -29.06 -1.14
C ASP A 153 5.23 -28.91 -2.61
N VAL A 154 4.27 -28.71 -3.50
CA VAL A 154 4.54 -28.46 -4.93
C VAL A 154 5.32 -27.16 -5.10
N LEU A 155 4.91 -26.09 -4.42
CA LEU A 155 5.62 -24.82 -4.45
C LEU A 155 7.07 -24.96 -3.96
N LEU A 156 7.27 -25.66 -2.83
CA LEU A 156 8.61 -25.93 -2.29
C LEU A 156 9.47 -26.72 -3.27
N TRP A 157 8.89 -27.70 -3.95
CA TRP A 157 9.61 -28.47 -4.97
C TRP A 157 10.10 -27.57 -6.10
N PHE A 158 9.26 -26.70 -6.67
CA PHE A 158 9.69 -25.76 -7.73
C PHE A 158 10.75 -24.77 -7.25
N LEU A 159 10.59 -24.24 -6.04
CA LEU A 159 11.57 -23.30 -5.47
C LEU A 159 12.93 -23.98 -5.27
N LEU A 160 12.95 -25.19 -4.69
CA LEU A 160 14.19 -25.87 -4.34
C LEU A 160 14.87 -26.58 -5.51
N ARG A 161 14.10 -27.16 -6.43
CA ARG A 161 14.62 -28.02 -7.51
C ARG A 161 14.77 -27.33 -8.85
N GLN A 162 14.07 -26.21 -9.08
CA GLN A 162 14.18 -25.47 -10.33
C GLN A 162 14.75 -24.09 -10.09
N CYS A 163 14.08 -23.26 -9.29
CA CYS A 163 14.46 -21.84 -9.15
C CYS A 163 15.88 -21.65 -8.60
N LEU A 164 16.26 -22.39 -7.55
CA LEU A 164 17.62 -22.32 -7.00
C LEU A 164 18.66 -22.85 -7.97
N GLN A 165 18.34 -23.91 -8.71
CA GLN A 165 19.27 -24.52 -9.64
C GLN A 165 19.55 -23.61 -10.86
N ASP A 166 18.52 -22.97 -11.38
CA ASP A 166 18.65 -21.98 -12.47
C ASP A 166 19.43 -20.75 -11.99
N TYR A 167 19.19 -20.28 -10.77
CA TYR A 167 19.97 -19.20 -10.15
C TYR A 167 21.47 -19.55 -10.10
N HIS A 168 21.82 -20.71 -9.56
CA HIS A 168 23.21 -21.15 -9.48
C HIS A 168 23.88 -21.33 -10.86
N THR A 169 23.11 -21.74 -11.86
CA THR A 169 23.65 -21.92 -13.23
C THR A 169 23.84 -20.57 -13.94
N SER A 170 23.07 -19.54 -13.59
CA SER A 170 23.17 -18.19 -14.16
C SER A 170 24.33 -17.34 -13.60
N GLU A 171 24.97 -17.77 -12.51
CA GLU A 171 26.14 -17.10 -11.92
C GLU A 171 27.49 -17.62 -12.46
N LEU A 172 27.48 -18.63 -13.34
CA LEU A 172 28.65 -19.18 -14.05
C LEU A 172 28.75 -18.60 -15.47
#